data_AF-A0A559PLR3-F1
#
_entry.id   AF-A0A559PLR3-F1
#
_cell.length_a   1.000
_cell.length_b   1.000
_cell.length_c   1.000
_cell.angle_alpha   90.00
_cell.angle_beta   90.00
_cell.angle_gamma   90.00
#
_symmetry.space_group_name_H-M   'P 1'
#
loop_
_entity.id
_entity.type
_entity.pdbx_description
1 polymer ?
#
loop_
_entity_poly.entity_id
_entity_poly.type
_entity_poly.pdbx_seq_one_letter_code
_entity_poly.pdbx_strand_id
1 'polypeptide(L)'
;MKIYLTIIIIFLSNMSFAQNAKVEKFDFCAIITEMFESDQKYRSMNKIKTFEKQKSTKVYDSLMKLQTVIDNMNTEKLLKLVKEKGWPDQRKLNCEREIFPMIIFRHSQRQYFDEIANILEEELKENRISDWEYKMINNHLNGRPKKIN
;
A
#
# COMPACT_ATOMS: atom_id res chain seq x y z
N MET A 1 -32.08 25.82 50.53
CA MET A 1 -32.45 24.78 49.53
C MET A 1 -32.21 25.19 48.07
N LYS A 2 -32.48 26.44 47.64
CA LYS A 2 -32.36 26.83 46.22
C LYS A 2 -30.94 26.84 45.65
N ILE A 3 -29.91 27.10 46.47
CA ILE A 3 -28.50 27.17 46.04
C ILE A 3 -27.88 25.78 45.80
N TYR A 4 -28.27 24.77 46.57
CA TYR A 4 -27.78 23.39 46.38
C TYR A 4 -28.33 22.76 45.09
N LEU A 5 -29.53 23.14 44.67
CA LEU A 5 -30.13 22.64 43.42
C LEU A 5 -29.41 23.17 42.18
N THR A 6 -28.84 24.38 42.25
CA THR A 6 -28.11 25.00 41.13
C THR A 6 -26.73 24.38 40.92
N ILE A 7 -26.06 23.95 42.00
CA ILE A 7 -24.75 23.31 41.94
C ILE A 7 -24.82 21.91 41.31
N ILE A 8 -25.90 21.17 41.56
CA ILE A 8 -26.10 19.81 41.01
C ILE A 8 -26.30 19.85 39.47
N ILE A 9 -26.95 20.89 38.95
CA ILE A 9 -27.19 21.03 37.50
C ILE A 9 -25.90 21.34 36.73
N ILE A 10 -24.98 22.11 37.33
CA ILE A 10 -23.67 22.45 36.73
C ILE A 10 -22.71 21.24 36.71
N PHE A 11 -22.85 20.33 37.68
CA PHE A 11 -22.07 19.08 37.70
C PHE A 11 -22.54 18.07 36.63
N LEU A 12 -23.83 18.04 36.32
CA LEU A 12 -24.39 17.13 35.30
C LEU A 12 -24.12 17.59 33.86
N SER A 13 -23.89 18.88 33.62
CA SER A 13 -23.58 19.41 32.28
C SER A 13 -22.12 19.18 31.84
N ASN A 14 -21.25 18.65 32.72
CA ASN A 14 -19.84 18.35 32.41
C ASN A 14 -19.57 16.86 32.19
N MET A 15 -20.60 16.02 32.07
CA MET A 15 -20.43 14.69 31.46
C MET A 15 -20.24 14.87 29.96
N SER A 16 -19.07 15.36 29.58
CA SER A 16 -18.55 15.26 28.23
C SER A 16 -18.76 13.82 27.78
N PHE A 17 -19.53 13.66 26.70
CA PHE A 17 -19.58 12.45 25.93
C PHE A 17 -18.14 12.15 25.48
N ALA A 18 -17.41 11.38 26.30
CA ALA A 18 -16.31 10.59 25.82
C ALA A 18 -16.93 9.48 24.96
N GLN A 19 -17.33 9.84 23.74
CA GLN A 19 -17.47 8.84 22.71
C GLN A 19 -16.06 8.26 22.57
N ASN A 20 -15.85 7.09 23.16
CA ASN A 20 -14.75 6.22 22.78
C ASN A 20 -14.96 5.91 21.31
N ALA A 21 -14.43 6.78 20.43
CA ALA A 21 -14.21 6.42 19.05
C ALA A 21 -13.43 5.12 19.13
N LYS A 22 -14.04 4.00 18.72
CA LYS A 22 -13.29 2.78 18.47
C LYS A 22 -12.24 3.19 17.45
N VAL A 23 -11.01 3.43 17.90
CA VAL A 23 -9.88 3.63 17.02
C VAL A 23 -9.76 2.30 16.29
N GLU A 24 -10.32 2.25 15.09
CA GLU A 24 -10.20 1.10 14.22
C GLU A 24 -8.69 0.90 14.03
N LYS A 25 -8.19 -0.21 14.57
CA LYS A 25 -6.77 -0.50 14.57
C LYS A 25 -6.36 -0.66 13.11
N PHE A 26 -5.64 0.32 12.58
CA PHE A 26 -5.19 0.32 11.20
C PHE A 26 -4.27 -0.89 10.97
N ASP A 27 -4.77 -1.88 10.25
CA ASP A 27 -4.04 -3.12 9.97
C ASP A 27 -3.32 -3.02 8.62
N PHE A 28 -2.12 -2.45 8.67
CA PHE A 28 -1.21 -2.44 7.52
C PHE A 28 -1.00 -3.84 6.95
N CYS A 29 -0.94 -4.87 7.78
CA CYS A 29 -0.65 -6.21 7.31
C CYS A 29 -1.78 -6.74 6.43
N ALA A 30 -3.03 -6.62 6.88
CA ALA A 30 -4.19 -7.03 6.11
C ALA A 30 -4.27 -6.30 4.76
N ILE A 31 -4.03 -4.98 4.76
CA ILE A 31 -4.12 -4.15 3.56
C ILE A 31 -3.02 -4.50 2.55
N ILE A 32 -1.76 -4.60 3.00
CA ILE A 32 -0.63 -4.97 2.15
C ILE A 32 -0.80 -6.41 1.63
N THR A 33 -1.36 -7.30 2.45
CA THR A 33 -1.68 -8.69 2.08
C THR A 33 -2.68 -8.77 0.94
N GLU A 34 -3.77 -8.02 1.04
CA GLU A 34 -4.79 -7.94 0.00
C GLU A 34 -4.21 -7.43 -1.33
N MET A 35 -3.40 -6.36 -1.29
CA MET A 35 -2.74 -5.81 -2.49
C MET A 35 -1.76 -6.80 -3.12
N PHE A 36 -1.01 -7.54 -2.30
CA PHE A 36 -0.08 -8.54 -2.80
C PHE A 36 -0.81 -9.71 -3.47
N GLU A 37 -1.92 -10.19 -2.90
CA GLU A 37 -2.72 -11.25 -3.49
C GLU A 37 -3.36 -10.82 -4.81
N SER A 38 -3.87 -9.60 -4.88
CA SER A 38 -4.42 -9.07 -6.12
C SER A 38 -3.34 -8.86 -7.19
N ASP A 39 -2.14 -8.40 -6.82
CA ASP A 39 -0.98 -8.29 -7.73
C ASP A 39 -0.62 -9.64 -8.38
N GLN A 40 -0.73 -10.74 -7.63
CA GLN A 40 -0.39 -12.07 -8.13
C GLN A 40 -1.52 -12.77 -8.91
N LYS A 41 -2.74 -12.22 -8.91
CA LYS A 41 -3.97 -12.88 -9.41
C LYS A 41 -3.83 -13.42 -10.84
N TYR A 42 -3.48 -12.57 -11.81
CA TYR A 42 -3.33 -13.00 -13.22
C TYR A 42 -1.87 -13.32 -13.57
N ARG A 43 -0.90 -12.84 -12.78
CA ARG A 43 0.52 -13.14 -12.99
C ARG A 43 0.84 -14.61 -12.72
N SER A 44 0.25 -15.21 -11.68
CA SER A 44 0.47 -16.61 -11.30
C SER A 44 -0.11 -17.61 -12.30
N MET A 45 -1.19 -17.25 -13.01
CA MET A 45 -1.81 -18.07 -14.04
C MET A 45 -0.88 -18.37 -15.23
N ASN A 46 0.14 -17.52 -15.44
CA ASN A 46 1.15 -17.70 -16.48
C ASN A 46 2.18 -18.80 -16.17
N LYS A 47 2.20 -19.34 -14.95
CA LYS A 47 3.10 -20.44 -14.55
C LYS A 47 2.56 -21.83 -14.91
N ILE A 48 1.32 -21.92 -15.40
CA ILE A 48 0.75 -23.20 -15.86
C ILE A 48 1.40 -23.52 -17.21
N LYS A 49 2.11 -24.66 -17.31
CA LYS A 49 2.88 -25.07 -18.50
C LYS A 49 2.10 -25.04 -19.83
N THR A 50 0.77 -25.15 -19.79
CA THR A 50 -0.12 -24.99 -20.96
C THR A 50 -0.27 -23.54 -21.43
N PHE A 51 -0.05 -22.55 -20.56
CA PHE A 51 -0.14 -21.12 -20.86
C PHE A 51 1.19 -20.51 -21.33
N GLU A 52 2.35 -21.14 -21.12
CA GLU A 52 3.62 -20.67 -21.71
C GLU A 52 3.55 -20.65 -23.24
N LYS A 53 2.84 -21.61 -23.85
CA LYS A 53 2.52 -21.63 -25.29
C LYS A 53 1.52 -20.54 -25.70
N GLN A 54 0.78 -19.98 -24.72
CA GLN A 54 -0.20 -18.90 -24.90
C GLN A 54 0.34 -17.49 -24.62
N LYS A 55 1.61 -17.35 -24.23
CA LYS A 55 2.24 -16.03 -23.98
C LYS A 55 2.25 -15.13 -25.25
N SER A 56 2.00 -15.71 -26.42
CA SER A 56 1.77 -15.03 -27.70
C SER A 56 0.29 -14.94 -28.12
N THR A 57 -0.66 -15.13 -27.19
CA THR A 57 -2.09 -15.20 -27.51
C THR A 57 -2.87 -14.03 -26.94
N LYS A 58 -3.98 -13.71 -27.63
CA LYS A 58 -4.96 -12.69 -27.22
C LYS A 58 -5.50 -12.87 -25.80
N VAL A 59 -5.48 -14.11 -25.27
CA VAL A 59 -5.92 -14.39 -23.89
C VAL A 59 -4.95 -13.77 -22.89
N TYR A 60 -3.64 -13.98 -23.09
CA TYR A 60 -2.62 -13.37 -22.25
C TYR A 60 -2.71 -11.84 -22.26
N ASP A 61 -2.84 -11.23 -23.45
CA ASP A 61 -2.97 -9.78 -23.57
C ASP A 61 -4.20 -9.25 -22.83
N SER A 62 -5.32 -9.98 -22.90
CA SER A 62 -6.56 -9.62 -22.19
C SER A 62 -6.39 -9.71 -20.67
N LEU A 63 -5.75 -10.77 -20.18
CA LEU A 63 -5.43 -10.91 -18.75
C LEU A 63 -4.47 -9.83 -18.27
N MET A 64 -3.48 -9.44 -19.10
CA MET A 64 -2.57 -8.35 -18.76
C MET A 64 -3.26 -6.98 -18.73
N LYS A 65 -4.26 -6.73 -19.58
CA LYS A 65 -5.10 -5.53 -19.47
C LYS A 65 -5.86 -5.48 -18.14
N LEU A 66 -6.42 -6.61 -17.70
CA LEU A 66 -7.07 -6.71 -16.40
C LEU A 66 -6.05 -6.54 -15.25
N GLN A 67 -4.84 -7.09 -15.41
CA GLN A 67 -3.77 -6.90 -14.46
C GLN A 67 -3.37 -5.42 -14.33
N THR A 68 -3.30 -4.67 -15.44
CA THR A 68 -3.03 -3.23 -15.40
C THR A 68 -4.05 -2.46 -14.58
N VAL A 69 -5.33 -2.84 -14.63
CA VAL A 69 -6.37 -2.22 -13.78
C VAL A 69 -6.06 -2.47 -12.30
N ILE A 70 -5.69 -3.70 -11.94
CA ILE A 70 -5.31 -4.04 -10.56
C ILE A 70 -4.04 -3.31 -10.12
N ASP A 71 -3.03 -3.25 -10.99
CA ASP A 71 -1.77 -2.56 -10.73
C ASP A 71 -2.02 -1.07 -10.44
N ASN A 72 -2.92 -0.42 -11.19
CA ASN A 72 -3.32 0.97 -10.97
C ASN A 72 -4.02 1.15 -9.62
N MET A 73 -5.02 0.31 -9.31
CA MET A 73 -5.75 0.37 -8.04
C MET A 73 -4.82 0.18 -6.84
N ASN A 74 -3.91 -0.80 -6.91
CA ASN A 74 -2.94 -1.04 -5.85
C ASN A 74 -1.93 0.11 -5.74
N THR A 75 -1.50 0.69 -6.86
CA THR A 75 -0.61 1.86 -6.86
C THR A 75 -1.25 3.03 -6.14
N GLU A 76 -2.50 3.37 -6.48
CA GLU A 76 -3.26 4.46 -5.85
C GLU A 76 -3.48 4.18 -4.35
N LYS A 77 -3.83 2.94 -4.00
CA LYS A 77 -4.03 2.53 -2.60
C LYS A 77 -2.73 2.65 -1.79
N LEU A 78 -1.60 2.21 -2.34
CA LEU A 78 -0.30 2.32 -1.67
C LEU A 78 0.19 3.78 -1.60
N LEU A 79 0.01 4.59 -2.65
CA LEU A 79 0.31 6.03 -2.62
C LEU A 79 -0.46 6.72 -1.48
N LYS A 80 -1.78 6.50 -1.41
CA LYS A 80 -2.62 7.04 -0.35
C LYS A 80 -2.13 6.59 1.04
N LEU A 81 -1.85 5.29 1.17
CA LEU A 81 -1.37 4.69 2.41
C LEU A 81 -0.08 5.34 2.90
N VAL A 82 0.91 5.48 2.01
CA VAL A 82 2.22 6.07 2.36
C VAL A 82 2.06 7.54 2.73
N LYS A 83 1.25 8.31 2.00
CA LYS A 83 0.98 9.72 2.38
C LYS A 83 0.33 9.87 3.75
N GLU A 84 -0.58 8.97 4.11
CA GLU A 84 -1.33 9.08 5.36
C GLU A 84 -0.57 8.52 6.57
N LYS A 85 0.30 7.51 6.35
CA LYS A 85 0.85 6.68 7.42
C LYS A 85 2.36 6.40 7.32
N GLY A 86 3.02 6.85 6.26
CA GLY A 86 4.42 6.53 5.95
C GLY A 86 4.61 5.16 5.31
N TRP A 87 5.84 4.86 4.91
CA TRP A 87 6.21 3.61 4.24
C TRP A 87 5.88 2.39 5.13
N PRO A 88 5.20 1.37 4.59
CA PRO A 88 4.94 0.11 5.29
C PRO A 88 6.22 -0.73 5.42
N ASP A 89 7.10 -0.34 6.34
CA ASP A 89 8.32 -1.08 6.65
C ASP A 89 7.97 -2.48 7.16
N GLN A 90 8.24 -3.49 6.34
CA GLN A 90 7.95 -4.89 6.65
C GLN A 90 8.55 -5.35 7.98
N ARG A 91 9.67 -4.76 8.43
CA ARG A 91 10.29 -5.08 9.73
C ARG A 91 9.45 -4.63 10.92
N LYS A 92 8.56 -3.66 10.69
CA LYS A 92 7.61 -3.13 11.68
C LYS A 92 6.23 -3.74 11.51
N LEU A 93 5.94 -4.31 10.35
CA LEU A 93 4.72 -5.06 10.11
C LEU A 93 4.87 -6.44 10.74
N ASN A 94 4.06 -6.72 11.77
CA ASN A 94 3.99 -8.05 12.39
C ASN A 94 3.16 -9.02 11.52
N CYS A 95 3.53 -9.13 10.24
CA CYS A 95 2.90 -10.04 9.28
C CYS A 95 3.46 -11.45 9.41
N GLU A 96 2.60 -12.45 9.34
CA GLU A 96 3.02 -13.87 9.34
C GLU A 96 3.84 -14.23 8.09
N ARG A 97 3.59 -13.55 6.97
CA ARG A 97 4.33 -13.72 5.72
C ARG A 97 5.14 -12.47 5.39
N GLU A 98 6.30 -12.68 4.79
CA GLU A 98 7.10 -11.59 4.25
C GLU A 98 6.42 -11.03 2.99
N ILE A 99 6.04 -9.76 3.03
CA ILE A 99 5.43 -9.05 1.91
C ILE A 99 6.24 -7.79 1.70
N PHE A 100 6.57 -7.52 0.45
CA PHE A 100 7.36 -6.34 0.13
C PHE A 100 6.48 -5.35 -0.65
N PRO A 101 6.03 -4.25 -0.02
CA PRO A 101 5.17 -3.25 -0.66
C PRO A 101 5.80 -2.64 -1.92
N MET A 102 7.13 -2.63 -2.00
CA MET A 102 7.87 -2.15 -3.17
C MET A 102 7.45 -2.83 -4.49
N ILE A 103 6.89 -4.06 -4.46
CA ILE A 103 6.48 -4.82 -5.65
C ILE A 103 5.37 -4.06 -6.35
N ILE A 104 4.44 -3.49 -5.58
CA ILE A 104 3.32 -2.71 -6.11
C ILE A 104 3.83 -1.52 -6.93
N PHE A 105 4.75 -0.73 -6.37
CA PHE A 105 5.35 0.39 -7.10
C PHE A 105 6.23 -0.05 -8.27
N ARG A 106 6.86 -1.23 -8.22
CA ARG A 106 7.60 -1.79 -9.37
C ARG A 106 6.72 -2.26 -10.52
N HIS A 107 5.42 -2.39 -10.29
CA HIS A 107 4.43 -2.74 -11.32
C HIS A 107 3.56 -1.55 -11.73
N SER A 108 3.76 -0.38 -11.12
CA SER A 108 3.05 0.85 -11.45
C SER A 108 3.28 1.29 -12.90
N GLN A 109 2.27 1.98 -13.44
CA GLN A 109 2.30 2.59 -14.76
C GLN A 109 3.01 3.95 -14.72
N ARG A 110 3.53 4.38 -15.88
CA ARG A 110 4.31 5.62 -16.02
C ARG A 110 3.60 6.87 -15.49
N GLN A 111 2.27 6.91 -15.56
CA GLN A 111 1.47 8.04 -15.08
C GLN A 111 1.65 8.33 -13.58
N TYR A 112 2.12 7.37 -12.79
CA TYR A 112 2.35 7.54 -11.35
C TYR A 112 3.81 7.84 -11.00
N PHE A 113 4.74 7.85 -11.98
CA PHE A 113 6.17 7.83 -11.68
C PHE A 113 6.65 9.06 -10.91
N ASP A 114 6.19 10.25 -11.30
CA ASP A 114 6.61 11.50 -10.65
C ASP A 114 6.10 11.54 -9.20
N GLU A 115 4.88 11.06 -8.96
CA GLU A 115 4.30 11.01 -7.62
C GLU A 115 5.01 9.99 -6.72
N ILE A 116 5.30 8.79 -7.27
CA ILE A 116 6.07 7.76 -6.55
C ILE A 116 7.48 8.29 -6.24
N ALA A 117 8.15 8.94 -7.20
CA ALA A 117 9.49 9.48 -6.99
C ALA A 117 9.50 10.49 -5.83
N ASN A 118 8.54 11.41 -5.79
CA ASN A 118 8.45 12.39 -4.70
C ASN A 118 8.27 11.72 -3.33
N ILE A 119 7.35 10.75 -3.21
CA ILE A 119 7.14 10.01 -1.97
C ILE A 119 8.40 9.23 -1.56
N LEU A 120 9.09 8.59 -2.50
CA LEU A 120 10.29 7.81 -2.17
C LEU A 120 11.41 8.68 -1.58
N GLU A 121 11.58 9.90 -2.11
CA GLU A 121 12.55 10.84 -1.57
C GLU A 121 12.20 11.28 -0.14
N GLU A 122 10.92 11.50 0.15
CA GLU A 122 10.43 11.82 1.50
C GLU A 122 10.67 10.65 2.46
N GLU A 123 10.25 9.44 2.08
CA GLU A 123 10.38 8.23 2.89
C GLU A 123 11.85 7.83 3.13
N LEU A 124 12.73 8.09 2.16
CA LEU A 124 14.18 7.86 2.30
C LEU A 124 14.79 8.86 3.28
N LYS A 125 14.47 10.16 3.16
CA LYS A 125 14.93 11.20 4.09
C LYS A 125 14.51 10.93 5.53
N GLU A 126 13.33 10.37 5.71
CA GLU A 126 12.78 10.02 7.03
C GLU A 126 13.18 8.61 7.50
N ASN A 127 14.05 7.93 6.75
CA ASN A 127 14.57 6.60 7.09
C ASN A 127 13.47 5.55 7.34
N ARG A 128 12.35 5.66 6.60
CA ARG A 128 11.20 4.75 6.68
C ARG A 128 11.22 3.66 5.62
N ILE A 129 11.84 3.93 4.47
CA ILE A 129 12.10 2.94 3.42
C ILE A 129 13.56 2.48 3.48
N SER A 130 13.81 1.20 3.19
CA SER A 130 15.19 0.69 3.10
C SER A 130 15.87 1.10 1.78
N ASP A 131 17.20 1.22 1.81
CA ASP A 131 18.02 1.46 0.60
C ASP A 131 17.72 0.48 -0.53
N TRP A 132 17.47 -0.78 -0.19
CA TRP A 132 17.19 -1.82 -1.17
C TRP A 132 15.82 -1.63 -1.83
N GLU A 133 14.77 -1.38 -1.04
CA GLU A 133 13.43 -1.10 -1.59
C GLU A 133 13.45 0.17 -2.44
N TYR A 134 14.07 1.24 -1.95
CA TYR A 134 14.24 2.49 -2.69
C TYR A 134 14.91 2.23 -4.05
N LYS A 135 16.08 1.57 -4.08
CA LYS A 135 16.80 1.26 -5.33
C LYS A 135 15.95 0.42 -6.28
N MET A 136 15.21 -0.56 -5.76
CA MET A 136 14.39 -1.44 -6.57
C MET A 136 13.24 -0.72 -7.26
N ILE A 137 12.64 0.26 -6.59
CA ILE A 137 11.57 1.10 -7.17
C ILE A 137 12.18 2.18 -8.07
N ASN A 138 13.23 2.88 -7.63
CA ASN A 138 13.87 3.95 -8.39
C ASN A 138 14.41 3.47 -9.74
N ASN A 139 14.94 2.24 -9.81
CA ASN A 139 15.33 1.59 -11.06
C ASN A 139 14.13 1.31 -12.00
N HIS A 140 12.92 1.12 -11.47
CA HIS A 140 11.72 1.00 -12.30
C HIS A 140 11.33 2.37 -12.87
N LEU A 141 11.38 3.43 -12.06
CA LEU A 141 11.01 4.80 -12.46
C LEU A 141 11.96 5.36 -13.53
N ASN A 142 13.26 5.12 -13.37
CA ASN A 142 14.31 5.67 -14.25
C ASN A 142 14.75 4.73 -15.38
N GLY A 143 14.15 3.53 -15.47
CA GLY A 143 14.57 2.49 -16.39
C GLY A 143 15.56 1.50 -15.76
N ARG A 144 15.26 0.21 -15.91
CA ARG A 144 15.98 -0.86 -15.20
C ARG A 144 17.40 -0.99 -15.77
N PRO A 145 18.44 -1.06 -14.93
CA PRO A 145 19.79 -1.28 -15.42
C PRO A 145 19.84 -2.59 -16.21
N LYS A 146 20.50 -2.55 -17.37
CA LYS A 146 20.75 -3.76 -18.15
C LYS A 146 21.69 -4.66 -17.35
N LYS A 147 21.40 -5.97 -17.32
CA LYS A 147 22.39 -6.94 -16.85
C LYS A 147 23.60 -6.81 -17.78
N ILE A 148 24.73 -6.39 -17.22
CA ILE A 148 26.03 -6.53 -17.87
C ILE A 148 26.41 -8.00 -17.63
N ASN A 149 26.44 -8.78 -18.71
CA ASN A 149 26.92 -10.17 -18.69
C ASN A 149 28.44 -10.19 -18.69
#